data_AF-A0A1D8D1K8-F1
#
_entry.id   AF-A0A1D8D1K8-F1
#
_cell.length_a   1.000
_cell.length_b   1.000
_cell.length_c   1.000
_cell.angle_alpha   90.00
_cell.angle_beta   90.00
_cell.angle_gamma   90.00
#
_symmetry.space_group_name_H-M   'P 1'
#
loop_
_entity.id
_entity.type
_entity.pdbx_description
1 polymer ?
#
loop_
_entity_poly.entity_id
_entity_poly.type
_entity_poly.pdbx_seq_one_letter_code
_entity_poly.pdbx_strand_id
1 'polypeptide(L)'
;MRRLSFIALFGLLLAGCGSQNREKLNADDLHFAAFYADYLARSGGTSEEAAAPYAELTAAGLDTLFARHKLDQKTFDARLKAYSRDPELWRKVLQEVRRNLDEQKQ
;
A
#
# COMPACT_ATOMS: atom_id res chain seq x y z
N MET A 1 -18.24 23.21 -44.84
CA MET A 1 -17.54 22.03 -44.28
C MET A 1 -16.66 22.49 -43.13
N ARG A 2 -17.06 22.23 -41.89
CA ARG A 2 -16.37 22.68 -40.68
C ARG A 2 -16.80 21.77 -39.53
N ARG A 3 -15.86 21.46 -38.63
CA ARG A 3 -15.97 20.59 -37.43
C ARG A 3 -15.39 19.18 -37.60
N LEU A 4 -14.16 19.10 -38.06
CA LEU A 4 -13.19 18.17 -37.46
C LEU A 4 -12.50 18.93 -36.31
N SER A 5 -12.00 18.19 -35.33
CA SER A 5 -11.19 18.65 -34.18
C SER A 5 -11.92 18.94 -32.86
N PHE A 6 -12.58 17.93 -32.27
CA PHE A 6 -12.82 17.91 -30.81
C PHE A 6 -12.60 16.53 -30.16
N ILE A 7 -12.13 15.52 -30.91
CA ILE A 7 -12.00 14.13 -30.40
C ILE A 7 -10.57 13.79 -29.94
N ALA A 8 -9.60 14.70 -30.12
CA ALA A 8 -8.20 14.44 -29.77
C ALA A 8 -7.83 14.77 -28.30
N LEU A 9 -8.77 15.24 -27.46
CA LEU A 9 -8.45 15.63 -26.08
C LEU A 9 -8.66 14.52 -25.03
N PHE A 10 -9.36 13.43 -25.37
CA PHE A 10 -9.69 12.38 -24.40
C PHE A 10 -8.66 11.23 -24.32
N GLY A 11 -7.74 11.15 -25.29
CA GLY A 11 -6.72 10.09 -25.34
C GLY A 11 -5.56 10.26 -24.35
N LEU A 12 -5.39 11.46 -23.77
CA LEU A 12 -4.28 11.76 -22.85
C LEU A 12 -4.54 11.35 -21.40
N LEU A 13 -5.76 10.95 -21.03
CA LEU A 13 -6.08 10.49 -19.67
C LEU A 13 -5.79 8.98 -19.46
N LEU A 14 -5.44 8.24 -20.52
CA LEU A 14 -5.12 6.80 -20.45
C LEU A 14 -3.61 6.50 -20.48
N ALA A 15 -2.76 7.52 -20.63
CA ALA A 15 -1.30 7.41 -20.53
C ALA A 15 -0.78 7.52 -19.08
N GLY A 16 -1.64 7.22 -18.10
CA GLY A 16 -1.31 7.15 -16.68
C GLY A 16 -1.09 5.72 -16.18
N CYS A 17 -0.85 4.74 -17.06
CA CYS A 17 -0.24 3.48 -16.64
C CYS A 17 1.26 3.74 -16.46
N GLY A 18 1.57 4.60 -15.48
CA GLY A 18 2.93 4.87 -15.08
C GLY A 18 3.50 3.55 -14.61
N SER A 19 4.36 2.94 -15.42
CA SER A 19 5.41 2.07 -14.91
C SER A 19 6.15 2.92 -13.88
N GLN A 20 5.71 2.84 -12.64
CA GLN A 20 6.25 3.64 -11.56
C GLN A 20 7.69 3.21 -11.45
N ASN A 21 8.53 4.08 -11.98
CA ASN A 21 9.95 4.06 -11.79
C ASN A 21 10.14 3.88 -10.28
N ARG A 22 10.50 2.66 -9.87
CA ARG A 22 10.76 2.28 -8.49
C ARG A 22 11.99 3.07 -8.08
N GLU A 23 11.84 4.36 -7.82
CA GLU A 23 12.73 5.03 -6.89
C GLU A 23 12.65 4.21 -5.62
N LYS A 24 13.76 3.51 -5.37
CA LYS A 24 13.76 2.26 -4.60
C LYS A 24 13.30 2.53 -3.18
N LEU A 25 12.09 2.09 -2.86
CA LEU A 25 11.76 1.68 -1.50
C LEU A 25 12.85 0.70 -1.06
N ASN A 26 13.39 0.89 0.14
CA ASN A 26 14.35 -0.05 0.69
C ASN A 26 13.61 -1.28 1.25
N ALA A 27 14.37 -2.28 1.72
CA ALA A 27 13.79 -3.51 2.25
C ALA A 27 12.82 -3.24 3.43
N ASP A 28 13.18 -2.34 4.35
CA ASP A 28 12.36 -2.01 5.51
C ASP A 28 11.04 -1.33 5.08
N ASP A 29 11.08 -0.49 4.04
CA ASP A 29 9.88 0.15 3.51
C ASP A 29 8.94 -0.87 2.84
N LEU A 30 9.50 -1.87 2.14
CA LEU A 30 8.74 -2.97 1.56
C LEU A 30 8.13 -3.87 2.64
N HIS A 31 8.91 -4.19 3.68
CA HIS A 31 8.43 -4.93 4.84
C HIS A 31 7.31 -4.18 5.57
N PHE A 32 7.47 -2.87 5.77
CA PHE A 32 6.43 -2.00 6.32
C PHE A 32 5.16 -2.03 5.46
N ALA A 33 5.29 -1.89 4.15
CA ALA A 33 4.14 -1.90 3.25
C ALA A 33 3.37 -3.23 3.27
N ALA A 34 4.08 -4.36 3.34
CA ALA A 34 3.48 -5.69 3.46
C ALA A 34 2.77 -5.87 4.81
N PHE A 35 3.43 -5.46 5.90
CA PHE A 35 2.83 -5.45 7.24
C PHE A 35 1.54 -4.63 7.30
N TYR A 36 1.59 -3.40 6.77
CA TYR A 36 0.46 -2.49 6.86
C TYR A 36 -0.72 -2.94 5.99
N ALA A 37 -0.45 -3.56 4.83
CA ALA A 37 -1.49 -4.19 4.02
C ALA A 37 -2.19 -5.33 4.79
N ASP A 38 -1.44 -6.27 5.38
CA ASP A 38 -2.02 -7.36 6.18
C ASP A 38 -2.80 -6.82 7.40
N TYR A 39 -2.28 -5.77 8.05
CA TYR A 39 -2.96 -5.10 9.16
C TYR A 39 -4.32 -4.52 8.71
N LEU A 40 -4.36 -3.81 7.59
CA LEU A 40 -5.58 -3.22 7.03
C LEU A 40 -6.60 -4.29 6.63
N ALA A 41 -6.14 -5.38 6.01
CA ALA A 41 -7.00 -6.50 5.64
C ALA A 41 -7.66 -7.14 6.88
N ARG A 42 -6.93 -7.27 8.00
CA ARG A 42 -7.44 -7.86 9.25
C ARG A 42 -8.26 -6.91 10.11
N SER A 43 -8.03 -5.60 10.03
CA SER A 43 -8.77 -4.59 10.80
C SER A 43 -10.14 -4.26 10.21
N GLY A 44 -10.57 -4.96 9.15
CA GLY A 44 -11.91 -4.83 8.57
C GLY A 44 -12.09 -3.62 7.65
N GLY A 45 -11.00 -2.97 7.22
CA GLY A 45 -11.06 -1.73 6.46
C GLY A 45 -11.52 -1.83 4.99
N THR A 46 -11.82 -3.04 4.45
CA THR A 46 -11.94 -3.19 2.98
C THR A 46 -13.08 -4.05 2.41
N SER A 47 -13.99 -4.66 3.19
CA SER A 47 -15.26 -5.23 2.64
C SER A 47 -16.15 -5.79 3.76
N GLU A 48 -17.44 -5.52 3.68
CA GLU A 48 -18.50 -6.00 4.58
C GLU A 48 -18.81 -7.50 4.40
N GLU A 49 -18.18 -8.20 3.44
CA GLU A 49 -18.67 -9.52 2.99
C GLU A 49 -17.64 -10.66 2.99
N ALA A 50 -16.43 -10.44 3.53
CA ALA A 50 -15.44 -11.51 3.66
C ALA A 50 -14.73 -11.45 5.01
N ALA A 51 -15.50 -11.49 6.10
CA ALA A 51 -14.96 -11.90 7.38
C ALA A 51 -14.68 -13.41 7.34
N ALA A 52 -13.62 -13.82 6.62
CA ALA A 52 -12.88 -15.00 7.04
C ALA A 52 -12.50 -14.82 8.52
N PRO A 53 -12.24 -15.89 9.30
CA PRO A 53 -11.99 -15.80 10.73
C PRO A 53 -10.61 -15.15 10.96
N TYR A 54 -10.51 -13.86 10.69
CA TYR A 54 -9.33 -13.04 10.94
C TYR A 54 -9.32 -12.82 12.43
N ALA A 55 -8.43 -13.55 13.09
CA ALA A 55 -8.17 -13.46 14.52
C ALA A 55 -8.17 -11.98 14.95
N GLU A 56 -8.88 -11.69 16.04
CA GLU A 56 -8.85 -10.37 16.66
C GLU A 56 -7.41 -9.84 16.71
N LEU A 57 -7.24 -8.54 16.43
CA LEU A 57 -5.98 -7.81 16.56
C LEU A 57 -5.60 -7.68 18.06
N THR A 58 -5.38 -8.83 18.70
CA THR A 58 -4.81 -8.96 20.03
C THR A 58 -3.33 -8.59 19.98
N ALA A 59 -2.73 -8.28 21.13
CA ALA A 59 -1.29 -8.02 21.22
C ALA A 59 -0.45 -9.18 20.63
N ALA A 60 -0.81 -10.43 20.94
CA ALA A 60 -0.14 -11.61 20.38
C ALA A 60 -0.33 -11.75 18.85
N GLY A 61 -1.49 -11.33 18.34
CA GLY A 61 -1.75 -11.27 16.90
C GLY A 61 -0.88 -10.23 16.19
N LEU A 62 -0.62 -9.09 16.85
CA LEU A 62 0.25 -8.03 16.34
C LEU A 62 1.72 -8.46 16.34
N ASP A 63 2.21 -9.11 17.41
CA ASP A 63 3.57 -9.67 17.47
C ASP A 63 3.81 -10.69 16.36
N THR A 64 2.82 -11.54 16.09
CA THR A 64 2.86 -12.50 14.98
C THR A 64 2.95 -11.78 13.63
N LEU A 65 2.25 -10.64 13.50
CA LEU A 65 2.26 -9.86 12.27
C LEU A 65 3.62 -9.18 12.03
N PHE A 66 4.22 -8.61 13.09
CA PHE A 66 5.58 -8.09 13.06
C PHE A 66 6.59 -9.16 12.60
N ALA A 67 6.55 -10.34 13.24
CA ALA A 67 7.45 -11.45 12.91
C ALA A 67 7.29 -11.94 11.47
N ARG A 68 6.05 -12.08 10.98
CA ARG A 68 5.76 -12.50 9.59
C ARG A 68 6.41 -11.58 8.57
N HIS A 69 6.36 -10.28 8.81
CA HIS A 69 6.86 -9.25 7.90
C HIS A 69 8.30 -8.83 8.19
N LYS A 70 9.01 -9.55 9.07
CA LYS A 70 10.41 -9.29 9.45
C LYS A 70 10.62 -7.85 9.93
N LEU A 71 9.62 -7.29 10.60
CA LEU A 71 9.70 -5.98 11.25
C LEU A 71 9.86 -6.17 12.74
N ASP A 72 10.82 -5.46 13.32
CA ASP A 72 10.86 -5.20 14.75
C ASP A 72 10.27 -3.82 15.06
N GLN A 73 9.89 -3.62 16.33
CA GLN A 73 9.30 -2.37 16.80
C GLN A 73 10.19 -1.16 16.53
N LYS A 74 11.51 -1.30 16.70
CA LYS A 74 12.48 -0.21 16.50
C LYS A 74 12.49 0.26 15.06
N THR A 75 12.47 -0.68 14.11
CA THR A 75 12.46 -0.41 12.67
C THR A 75 11.14 0.20 12.26
N PHE A 76 10.03 -0.33 12.77
CA PHE A 76 8.70 0.23 12.54
C PHE A 76 8.60 1.70 12.99
N ASP A 77 9.03 2.01 14.21
CA ASP A 77 9.02 3.38 14.74
C ASP A 77 9.94 4.31 13.94
N ALA A 78 11.12 3.82 13.54
CA ALA A 78 12.04 4.56 12.70
C ALA A 78 11.45 4.86 11.31
N ARG A 79 10.73 3.90 10.72
CA ARG A 79 10.02 4.07 9.44
C ARG A 79 8.88 5.08 9.57
N LEU A 80 8.03 4.99 10.60
CA LEU A 80 6.98 5.97 10.86
C LEU A 80 7.54 7.40 10.97
N LYS A 81 8.65 7.56 11.69
CA LYS A 81 9.34 8.86 11.84
C LYS A 81 9.95 9.36 10.52
N ALA A 82 10.39 8.46 9.64
CA ALA A 82 10.86 8.83 8.32
C ALA A 82 9.70 9.31 7.45
N TYR A 83 8.58 8.58 7.43
CA TYR A 83 7.39 8.91 6.65
C TYR A 83 6.73 10.22 7.09
N SER A 84 6.76 10.54 8.39
CA SER A 84 6.27 11.83 8.88
C SER A 84 7.11 13.02 8.42
N ARG A 85 8.36 12.81 8.02
CA ARG A 85 9.31 13.85 7.57
C ARG A 85 9.42 13.94 6.06
N ASP A 86 9.07 12.87 5.36
CA ASP A 86 9.12 12.76 3.90
C ASP A 86 7.77 12.26 3.37
N PRO A 87 6.85 13.20 3.04
CA PRO A 87 5.54 12.85 2.48
C PRO A 87 5.62 12.12 1.12
N GLU A 88 6.68 12.32 0.34
CA GLU A 88 6.86 11.62 -0.94
C GLU A 88 7.23 10.15 -0.70
N LEU A 89 8.09 9.87 0.28
CA LEU A 89 8.35 8.50 0.71
C LEU A 89 7.08 7.83 1.22
N TRP A 90 6.29 8.53 2.04
CA TRP A 90 5.01 8.01 2.52
C TRP A 90 4.04 7.68 1.37
N ARG A 91 3.93 8.57 0.39
CA ARG A 91 3.10 8.36 -0.81
C ARG A 91 3.54 7.09 -1.56
N LYS A 92 4.84 6.85 -1.71
CA LYS A 92 5.38 5.64 -2.35
C LYS A 92 5.06 4.38 -1.55
N VAL A 93 5.21 4.41 -0.22
CA VAL A 93 4.83 3.29 0.66
C VAL A 93 3.34 3.00 0.56
N LEU A 94 2.47 4.01 0.52
CA LEU A 94 1.03 3.79 0.35
C LEU A 94 0.66 3.17 -1.00
N GLN A 95 1.40 3.48 -2.07
CA GLN A 95 1.21 2.84 -3.37
C GLN A 95 1.58 1.36 -3.33
N GLU A 96 2.67 1.03 -2.62
CA GLU A 96 3.09 -0.34 -2.35
C GLU A 96 2.03 -1.11 -1.53
N VAL A 97 1.51 -0.49 -0.46
CA VAL A 97 0.45 -1.05 0.39
C VAL A 97 -0.79 -1.38 -0.45
N ARG A 98 -1.22 -0.44 -1.30
CA ARG A 98 -2.37 -0.66 -2.19
C ARG A 98 -2.14 -1.85 -3.12
N ARG A 99 -0.95 -1.96 -3.71
CA ARG A 99 -0.62 -3.10 -4.57
C ARG A 99 -0.69 -4.42 -3.81
N ASN A 100 -0.13 -4.48 -2.60
CA ASN A 100 -0.18 -5.67 -1.76
C ASN A 100 -1.62 -6.07 -1.41
N LEU A 101 -2.50 -5.10 -1.14
CA LEU A 101 -3.93 -5.35 -0.91
C LEU A 101 -4.64 -5.87 -2.17
N ASP A 102 -4.30 -5.36 -3.34
CA ASP A 102 -4.86 -5.82 -4.61
C ASP A 102 -4.40 -7.25 -4.96
N GLU A 103 -3.15 -7.61 -4.65
CA GLU A 103 -2.60 -8.96 -4.80
C GLU A 103 -3.26 -9.97 -3.84
N GLN A 104 -3.64 -9.57 -2.63
CA GLN A 104 -4.30 -10.44 -1.64
C GLN A 104 -5.77 -10.76 -1.97
N LYS A 105 -6.40 -10.00 -2.87
CA LYS A 105 -7.80 -10.21 -3.28
C LYS A 105 -7.95 -11.18 -4.45
N GLN A 106 -6.85 -11.55 -5.13
CA GLN A 106 -6.83 -12.49 -6.25
C GLN A 106 -6.64 -13.92 -5.76
#